data_AF-A0A7C1WVT9-F1
#
_entry.id   AF-A0A7C1WVT9-F1
#
_cell.length_a   1.000
_cell.length_b   1.000
_cell.length_c   1.000
_cell.angle_alpha   90.00
_cell.angle_beta   90.00
_cell.angle_gamma   90.00
#
_symmetry.space_group_name_H-M   'P 1'
#
loop_
_entity.id
_entity.type
_entity.pdbx_description
1 polymer ?
#
loop_
_entity_poly.entity_id
_entity_poly.type
_entity_poly.pdbx_seq_one_letter_code
_entity_poly.pdbx_strand_id
1 'polypeptide(L)' 'MTQFNYKTQTEKYEFISKQHGGYYRHNFTDHAYLYNLYFPPKAVFTTLKEKIHNIVLNYPMAQNALAGLIGNIIDQPA' A
#
# COMPACT_ATOMS: atom_id res chain seq x y z
N MET A 1 7.31 -20.18 -11.22
CA MET A 1 7.85 -19.28 -10.19
C MET A 1 9.14 -18.69 -10.72
N THR A 2 9.31 -17.37 -10.70
CA THR A 2 10.52 -16.71 -11.24
C THR A 2 11.72 -17.09 -10.37
N GLN A 3 12.74 -17.69 -10.97
CA GLN A 3 13.96 -18.08 -10.25
C GLN A 3 14.92 -16.90 -10.23
N PHE A 4 15.15 -16.32 -9.05
CA PHE A 4 16.10 -15.23 -8.87
C PHE A 4 17.48 -15.80 -8.50
N ASN A 5 18.51 -15.45 -9.25
CA ASN A 5 19.87 -15.91 -9.01
C ASN A 5 20.63 -14.93 -8.11
N TYR A 6 20.61 -15.19 -6.81
CA TYR A 6 21.49 -14.54 -5.83
C TYR A 6 22.57 -15.53 -5.41
N LYS A 7 23.81 -15.07 -5.25
CA LYS A 7 24.94 -15.91 -4.80
C LYS A 7 25.09 -15.90 -3.29
N THR A 8 24.65 -14.82 -2.64
CA THR A 8 24.74 -14.67 -1.17
C THR A 8 23.47 -14.04 -0.58
N GLN A 9 23.27 -14.19 0.73
CA GLN A 9 22.17 -13.54 1.45
C GLN A 9 22.30 -12.01 1.48
N THR A 10 23.53 -11.48 1.51
CA THR A 10 23.80 -10.05 1.45
C THR A 10 23.39 -9.46 0.10
N GLU A 11 23.76 -10.12 -1.00
CA GLU A 11 23.36 -9.72 -2.35
C GLU A 11 21.83 -9.74 -2.52
N LYS A 12 21.19 -10.79 -1.99
CA LYS A 12 19.72 -10.88 -1.94
C LYS A 12 19.12 -9.70 -1.17
N TYR A 13 19.66 -9.36 0.00
CA TYR A 13 19.17 -8.25 0.83
C TYR A 13 19.32 -6.90 0.11
N GLU A 14 20.52 -6.57 -0.38
CA GLU A 14 20.80 -5.29 -1.05
C GLU A 14 19.95 -5.07 -2.31
N PHE A 15 19.65 -6.15 -3.03
CA PHE A 15 18.78 -6.09 -4.19
C PHE A 15 17.32 -5.81 -3.79
N ILE A 16 16.81 -6.54 -2.80
CA ILE A 16 15.41 -6.41 -2.33
C ILE A 16 15.19 -5.06 -1.64
N SER A 17 16.14 -4.59 -0.83
CA SER A 17 16.02 -3.34 -0.05
C SER A 17 15.91 -2.08 -0.91
N LYS A 18 16.33 -2.15 -2.18
CA LYS A 18 16.23 -1.04 -3.15
C LYS A 18 14.89 -1.02 -3.89
N GLN A 19 14.06 -2.06 -3.76
CA GLN A 19 12.73 -2.09 -4.39
C GLN A 19 11.74 -1.31 -3.53
N HIS A 20 10.67 -0.79 -4.13
CA HIS A 20 9.59 -0.09 -3.43
C HIS A 20 8.37 -1.00 -3.15
N GLY A 21 8.56 -2.32 -3.14
CA GLY A 21 7.51 -3.32 -2.95
C GLY A 21 7.80 -4.61 -3.70
N GLY A 22 6.83 -5.54 -3.76
CA GLY A 22 6.98 -6.81 -4.49
C GLY A 22 7.85 -7.85 -3.78
N TYR A 23 8.32 -7.56 -2.56
CA TYR A 23 9.27 -8.39 -1.83
C TYR A 23 8.79 -9.84 -1.64
N TYR A 24 7.47 -10.04 -1.48
CA TYR A 24 6.81 -11.34 -1.31
C TYR A 24 7.18 -12.38 -2.40
N ARG A 25 7.66 -11.93 -3.56
CA ARG A 25 8.08 -12.80 -4.68
C ARG A 25 9.44 -13.47 -4.45
N HIS A 26 10.23 -13.01 -3.48
CA HIS A 26 11.60 -13.47 -3.23
C HIS A 26 11.72 -14.55 -2.15
N ASN A 27 10.60 -15.12 -1.70
CA ASN A 27 10.54 -16.16 -0.67
C ASN A 27 11.42 -15.81 0.56
N PHE A 28 11.22 -14.60 1.09
CA PHE A 28 11.91 -14.10 2.29
C PHE A 28 10.87 -13.89 3.39
N THR A 29 11.26 -14.08 4.65
CA THR A 29 10.40 -13.77 5.79
C THR A 29 10.54 -12.29 6.09
N ASP A 30 9.47 -11.53 5.87
CA ASP A 30 9.46 -10.10 6.14
C ASP A 30 9.14 -9.86 7.63
N HIS A 31 10.11 -9.36 8.38
CA HIS A 31 9.92 -8.93 9.76
C HIS A 31 9.56 -7.43 9.88
N ALA A 32 9.61 -6.69 8.77
CA ALA A 32 9.35 -5.25 8.68
C ALA A 32 8.02 -4.92 7.99
N TYR A 33 7.30 -5.91 7.44
CA TYR A 33 5.95 -5.70 6.89
C TYR A 33 4.97 -5.39 8.03
N LEU A 34 4.85 -4.11 8.35
CA LEU A 34 3.82 -3.57 9.24
C LEU A 34 2.47 -3.69 8.53
N TYR A 35 1.87 -4.88 8.62
CA TYR A 35 0.52 -5.13 8.15
C TYR A 35 -0.45 -5.14 9.31
N ASN A 36 -1.52 -4.36 9.20
CA ASN A 36 -2.64 -4.47 10.11
C ASN A 36 -3.59 -5.56 9.61
N LEU A 37 -3.55 -6.74 10.25
CA LEU A 37 -4.43 -7.88 9.91
C LEU A 37 -5.93 -7.56 10.02
N TYR A 38 -6.28 -6.47 10.70
CA TYR A 38 -7.66 -6.02 10.90
C TYR A 38 -8.06 -4.85 9.99
N PHE A 39 -7.18 -4.39 9.11
CA PHE A 39 -7.46 -3.31 8.16
C PHE A 39 -7.27 -3.77 6.70
N PRO A 40 -8.13 -3.35 5.76
CA PRO A 40 -9.31 -2.51 5.95
C PRO A 40 -10.48 -3.25 6.61
N PRO A 41 -11.32 -2.58 7.43
CA PRO A 41 -12.57 -3.15 7.91
C PRO A 41 -13.49 -3.55 6.75
N LYS A 42 -14.36 -4.54 6.97
CA LYS A 42 -15.34 -5.02 5.97
C LYS A 42 -16.16 -3.89 5.33
N ALA A 43 -16.53 -2.88 6.13
CA ALA A 43 -17.26 -1.70 5.66
C ALA A 43 -16.53 -0.95 4.53
N VAL A 44 -15.20 -0.82 4.61
CA VAL A 44 -14.39 -0.17 3.56
C VAL A 44 -14.53 -0.94 2.24
N PHE A 45 -14.44 -2.28 2.30
CA PHE A 45 -14.61 -3.11 1.10
C PHE A 45 -16.01 -3.00 0.51
N THR A 46 -17.06 -2.98 1.33
CA THR A 46 -18.44 -2.81 0.87
C THR A 46 -18.59 -1.48 0.12
N THR A 47 -18.17 -0.36 0.72
CA THR A 47 -18.26 0.96 0.11
C THR A 47 -17.47 1.05 -1.19
N LEU A 48 -16.24 0.50 -1.24
CA LEU A 48 -15.43 0.48 -2.46
C LEU A 48 -16.13 -0.28 -3.59
N LYS A 49 -16.74 -1.44 -3.31
CA LYS A 49 -17.49 -2.21 -4.31
C LYS A 49 -18.72 -1.45 -4.82
N GLU A 50 -19.48 -0.86 -3.92
CA GLU A 50 -20.70 -0.10 -4.27
C GLU A 50 -20.39 1.17 -5.08
N LYS A 51 -19.21 1.77 -4.89
CA LYS A 51 -18.82 3.03 -5.52
C LYS A 51 -17.79 2.86 -6.64
N ILE A 52 -17.44 1.63 -7.02
CA ILE A 52 -16.30 1.37 -7.91
C ILE A 52 -16.39 2.10 -9.25
N HIS A 53 -17.57 2.14 -9.87
CA HIS A 53 -17.77 2.87 -11.14
C HIS A 53 -17.44 4.36 -11.00
N ASN A 54 -17.94 4.99 -9.94
CA ASN A 54 -17.68 6.41 -9.71
C ASN A 54 -16.21 6.66 -9.37
N ILE A 55 -15.58 5.78 -8.59
CA ILE A 55 -14.16 5.91 -8.26
C ILE A 55 -13.31 5.86 -9.52
N VAL A 56 -13.54 4.87 -10.39
CA VAL A 56 -12.77 4.70 -11.64
C VAL A 56 -12.96 5.90 -12.57
N LEU A 57 -14.18 6.42 -12.70
CA LEU A 57 -14.48 7.55 -13.59
C LEU A 57 -13.91 8.90 -13.10
N ASN A 58 -13.68 9.05 -11.80
CA ASN A 58 -13.30 10.33 -11.19
C ASN A 58 -11.89 10.31 -10.57
N TYR A 59 -11.12 9.24 -10.78
CA TYR A 59 -9.73 9.14 -10.29
C TYR A 59 -8.77 9.92 -11.21
N PRO A 60 -7.75 10.63 -10.68
CA PRO A 60 -7.41 10.80 -9.25
C PRO A 60 -8.08 12.00 -8.59
N MET A 61 -8.29 11.90 -7.27
CA MET A 61 -8.66 13.04 -6.43
C MET A 61 -7.52 14.08 -6.41
N ALA A 62 -7.87 15.36 -6.49
CA ALA A 62 -6.88 16.44 -6.37
C ALA A 62 -6.28 16.52 -4.95
N GLN A 63 -4.97 16.77 -4.85
CA GLN A 63 -4.26 16.82 -3.56
C GLN A 63 -4.87 17.81 -2.56
N ASN A 64 -5.34 18.98 -3.02
CA ASN A 64 -5.95 19.97 -2.13
C ASN A 64 -7.27 19.47 -1.55
N ALA A 65 -8.05 18.71 -2.33
CA ALA A 65 -9.29 18.10 -1.84
C ALA A 65 -8.98 17.03 -0.79
N LEU A 66 -7.97 16.17 -1.04
CA LEU A 66 -7.52 15.17 -0.08
C LEU A 66 -7.01 15.82 1.21
N ALA A 67 -6.15 16.83 1.09
CA ALA A 67 -5.60 17.56 2.23
C ALA A 67 -6.71 18.20 3.08
N GLY A 68 -7.73 18.79 2.46
CA GLY A 68 -8.89 19.34 3.17
C GLY A 68 -9.69 18.27 3.92
N LEU A 69 -9.94 17.11 3.29
CA LEU A 69 -10.62 16.00 3.96
C LEU A 69 -9.84 15.46 5.16
N ILE A 70 -8.51 15.30 5.02
CA ILE A 70 -7.66 14.87 6.13
C ILE A 70 -7.62 15.93 7.23
N GLY A 71 -7.50 17.22 6.87
CA GLY A 71 -7.54 18.33 7.82
C GLY A 71 -8.80 18.31 8.69
N ASN A 72 -9.97 18.06 8.09
CA ASN A 72 -11.22 17.90 8.82
C ASN A 72 -11.24 16.68 9.76
N ILE A 73 -10.57 15.58 9.40
CA ILE A 73 -10.51 14.36 10.25
C ILE A 73 -9.64 14.57 11.48
N ILE A 74 -8.57 15.36 11.35
CA ILE A 74 -7.59 15.59 12.43
C ILE A 74 -7.82 16.91 13.18
N ASP A 75 -8.94 17.59 12.91
CA ASP A 75 -9.24 18.93 13.44
C ASP A 75 -8.10 19.93 13.22
N GLN A 76 -7.52 19.94 12.01
CA GLN A 76 -6.38 20.79 11.67
C GLN A 76 -6.77 22.28 11.80
N PRO A 77 -5.99 23.09 12.55
CA PRO A 77 -6.22 24.53 12.64
C PRO A 77 -6.12 25.22 11.27
N ALA A 78 -6.91 26.30 11.12
CA ALA A 78 -6.93 27.14 9.93
C ALA A 78 -5.65 27.96 9.75
#